data_AF-A0A1W9VXE1-F1
#
_entry.id   AF-A0A1W9VXE1-F1
#
_cell.length_a   1.000
_cell.length_b   1.000
_cell.length_c   1.000
_cell.angle_alpha   90.00
_cell.angle_beta   90.00
_cell.angle_gamma   90.00
#
_symmetry.space_group_name_H-M   'P 1'
#
loop_
_entity.id
_entity.type
_entity.pdbx_description
1 polymer ?
#
loop_
_entity_poly.entity_id
_entity_poly.type
_entity_poly.pdbx_seq_one_letter_code
_entity_poly.pdbx_strand_id
1 'polypeptide(L)'
;MPGWVKQNGTWKEIIKVLNKIGSVWCNVGNIKSKESTGWEVIWHEKTIPDNLIVLGSSTLSSMDNWLLNGGSAYVDKFIMGGENESTGGSLTHDAAGHGDAGSAAVTSHVSNKKDRGWWWFFPAAYYGTSSSHNHSIQHTHSGTGSNIPLNVNLTPYIINDNKLINAGGLFFVEDDIPTNFTAVNTYDGRYVRFNSTPGNGSESGTHSHSHNMYTSTSTISSTKKNNGSSSWVSSHYHYWSHTHTITNDPLYRTLKLVSCDNDINDQIDIPIGIIALFTNNNLPVGWEKYSQIDGKLLKINNSISDGGTDWHYHDTLASNTGGKINHQYLRGDASSDYYSMNNSHTHSTSHRHLGTLDWMPPYKELYFAKKIF
;
A
#
# COMPACT_ATOMS: atom_id res chain seq x y z
N MET A 1 15.42 5.81 56.97
CA MET A 1 14.82 4.46 56.98
C MET A 1 13.66 4.49 55.99
N PRO A 2 13.56 3.54 55.06
CA PRO A 2 12.41 3.45 54.18
C PRO A 2 11.14 3.25 55.02
N GLY A 3 10.10 4.04 54.74
CA GLY A 3 8.78 3.84 55.35
C GLY A 3 8.11 2.65 54.68
N TRP A 4 7.15 2.00 55.34
CA TRP A 4 6.31 0.98 54.70
C TRP A 4 4.84 1.32 54.94
N VAL A 5 4.01 1.19 53.91
CA VAL A 5 2.55 1.37 54.00
C VAL A 5 1.85 0.09 53.57
N LYS A 6 0.80 -0.31 54.30
CA LYS A 6 -0.02 -1.47 53.95
C LYS A 6 -1.23 -1.01 53.13
N GLN A 7 -1.29 -1.39 51.86
CA GLN A 7 -2.40 -1.08 50.94
C GLN A 7 -3.07 -2.38 50.50
N ASN A 8 -4.39 -2.51 50.71
CA ASN A 8 -5.17 -3.71 50.36
C ASN A 8 -4.55 -5.03 50.85
N GLY A 9 -3.93 -5.02 52.03
CA GLY A 9 -3.29 -6.21 52.62
C GLY A 9 -1.81 -6.38 52.29
N THR A 10 -1.27 -5.64 51.31
CA THR A 10 0.13 -5.77 50.85
C THR A 10 0.99 -4.61 51.36
N TRP A 11 2.17 -4.90 51.89
CA TRP A 11 3.14 -3.88 52.31
C TRP A 11 3.91 -3.35 51.09
N LYS A 12 3.93 -2.02 50.92
CA LYS A 12 4.70 -1.32 49.90
C LYS A 12 5.71 -0.39 50.56
N GLU A 13 6.94 -0.40 50.06
CA GLU A 13 8.00 0.50 50.51
C GLU A 13 7.67 1.94 50.06
N ILE A 14 7.76 2.87 50.99
CA ILE A 14 7.62 4.32 50.75
C ILE A 14 9.02 4.87 50.62
N ILE A 15 9.40 5.22 49.39
CA ILE A 15 10.58 6.02 49.14
C ILE A 15 10.24 7.45 49.56
N LYS A 16 10.80 7.91 50.69
CA LYS A 16 10.62 9.27 51.18
C LYS A 16 11.44 10.22 50.29
N VAL A 17 10.78 11.00 49.45
CA VAL A 17 11.44 11.92 48.50
C VAL A 17 11.68 13.25 49.20
N LEU A 18 12.89 13.44 49.70
CA LEU A 18 13.28 14.68 50.39
C LEU A 18 13.68 15.81 49.42
N ASN A 19 13.78 15.56 48.11
CA ASN A 19 14.05 16.61 47.12
C ASN A 19 13.40 16.26 45.77
N LYS A 20 12.39 17.05 45.38
CA LYS A 20 11.76 16.98 44.06
C LYS A 20 12.64 17.74 43.05
N ILE A 21 13.64 17.09 42.46
CA ILE A 21 14.41 17.68 41.35
C ILE A 21 14.51 16.64 40.23
N GLY A 22 13.99 16.96 39.04
CA GLY A 22 14.25 16.20 37.79
C GLY A 22 13.23 15.14 37.37
N SER A 23 12.33 14.69 38.26
CA SER A 23 11.33 13.65 37.92
C SER A 23 9.89 14.16 37.94
N VAL A 24 9.03 13.59 37.10
CA VAL A 24 7.58 13.80 37.20
C VAL A 24 7.05 12.94 38.33
N TRP A 25 6.46 13.61 39.31
CA TRP A 25 5.87 12.99 40.47
C TRP A 25 4.36 13.05 40.32
N CYS A 26 3.67 11.91 40.37
CA CYS A 26 2.22 11.89 40.46
C CYS A 26 1.78 11.60 41.89
N ASN A 27 0.65 12.18 42.28
CA ASN A 27 0.04 11.90 43.56
C ASN A 27 -0.53 10.47 43.53
N VAL A 28 -0.18 9.62 44.50
CA VAL A 28 -0.69 8.24 44.61
C VAL A 28 -2.10 8.24 45.23
N GLY A 29 -3.02 9.03 44.67
CA GLY A 29 -4.38 9.21 45.18
C GLY A 29 -4.46 9.88 46.56
N ASN A 30 -5.55 9.66 47.30
CA ASN A 30 -5.73 10.25 48.64
C ASN A 30 -4.88 9.57 49.74
N ILE A 31 -3.79 8.89 49.38
CA ILE A 31 -2.93 8.22 50.35
C ILE A 31 -2.07 9.27 51.03
N LYS A 32 -2.33 9.45 52.32
CA LYS A 32 -1.55 10.32 53.19
C LYS A 32 -0.73 9.49 54.16
N SER A 33 0.55 9.80 54.33
CA SER A 33 1.36 9.29 55.44
C SER A 33 1.25 10.26 56.62
N LYS A 34 1.01 9.74 57.83
CA LYS A 34 0.96 10.55 59.05
C LYS A 34 2.36 10.68 59.62
N GLU A 35 2.91 11.88 59.57
CA GLU A 35 4.16 12.28 60.21
C GLU A 35 3.85 12.95 61.56
N SER A 36 4.88 13.20 62.38
CA SER A 36 4.73 13.86 63.68
C SER A 36 4.15 15.28 63.59
N THR A 37 4.20 15.91 62.42
CA THR A 37 3.77 17.28 62.15
C THR A 37 2.50 17.39 61.30
N GLY A 38 1.95 16.28 60.77
CA GLY A 38 0.77 16.31 59.93
C GLY A 38 0.64 15.13 58.97
N TRP A 39 -0.38 15.18 58.10
CA TRP A 39 -0.57 14.21 57.02
C TRP A 39 0.08 14.73 55.73
N GLU A 40 1.03 14.00 55.19
CA GLU A 40 1.71 14.32 53.93
C GLU A 40 1.20 13.44 52.79
N VAL A 41 1.10 14.00 51.58
CA VAL A 41 0.67 13.28 50.37
C VAL A 41 1.84 12.45 49.84
N ILE A 42 1.60 11.16 49.56
CA ILE A 42 2.62 10.28 48.96
C ILE A 42 2.68 10.54 47.46
N TRP A 43 3.90 10.71 46.95
CA TRP A 43 4.19 10.88 45.53
C TRP A 43 4.94 9.65 45.01
N HIS A 44 4.61 9.18 43.81
CA HIS A 44 5.43 8.20 43.08
C HIS A 44 6.16 8.87 41.94
N GLU A 45 7.40 8.43 41.72
CA GLU A 45 8.15 8.76 40.52
C GLU A 45 7.48 8.06 39.34
N LYS A 46 7.08 8.84 38.34
CA LYS A 46 6.51 8.32 37.10
C LYS A 46 7.59 8.34 36.04
N THR A 47 8.10 7.17 35.70
CA THR A 47 9.06 7.02 34.61
C THR A 47 8.30 6.73 33.32
N ILE A 48 8.24 7.73 32.45
CA ILE A 48 7.84 7.48 31.07
C ILE A 48 9.08 6.98 30.33
N PRO A 49 8.97 5.97 29.45
CA PRO A 49 10.13 5.41 28.80
C PRO A 49 10.80 6.43 27.87
N ASP A 50 12.12 6.59 27.98
CA ASP A 50 12.91 7.53 27.17
C ASP A 50 12.95 7.16 25.67
N ASN A 51 12.47 5.97 25.32
CA ASN A 51 12.38 5.45 23.95
C ASN A 51 10.94 5.39 23.41
N LEU A 52 9.95 5.86 24.17
CA LEU A 52 8.53 5.89 23.76
C LEU A 52 8.29 6.97 22.71
N ILE A 53 7.61 6.60 21.62
CA ILE A 53 7.12 7.51 20.60
C ILE A 53 5.61 7.71 20.81
N VAL A 54 5.19 8.97 20.92
CA VAL A 54 3.77 9.37 20.92
C VAL A 54 3.46 10.08 19.62
N LEU A 55 2.27 9.84 19.07
CA LEU A 55 1.84 10.45 17.82
C LEU A 55 0.90 11.61 18.09
N GLY A 56 0.99 12.67 17.29
CA GLY A 56 0.05 13.80 17.30
C GLY A 56 -0.64 13.99 15.95
N SER A 57 -1.95 14.28 15.98
CA SER A 57 -2.78 14.61 14.80
C SER A 57 -2.93 16.11 14.54
N SER A 58 -2.43 16.96 15.42
CA SER A 58 -2.35 18.41 15.25
C SER A 58 -0.98 18.89 15.70
N THR A 59 -0.56 20.08 15.27
CA THR A 59 0.58 20.75 15.88
C THR A 59 0.18 21.06 17.31
N LEU A 60 0.52 20.16 18.23
CA LEU A 60 0.23 20.32 19.64
C LEU A 60 1.09 21.47 20.15
N SER A 61 0.53 22.67 20.22
CA SER A 61 1.20 23.86 20.77
C SER A 61 1.63 23.69 22.24
N SER A 62 1.11 22.66 22.93
CA SER A 62 1.53 22.27 24.27
C SER A 62 2.74 21.31 24.29
N MET A 63 3.20 20.83 23.14
CA MET A 63 4.35 19.92 23.00
C MET A 63 5.63 20.63 22.50
N ASP A 64 5.70 21.96 22.55
CA ASP A 64 6.86 22.77 22.10
C ASP A 64 8.21 22.38 22.76
N ASN A 65 8.19 21.60 23.84
CA ASN A 65 9.37 21.09 24.56
C ASN A 65 9.67 19.60 24.35
N TRP A 66 8.87 18.91 23.54
CA TRP A 66 9.18 17.56 23.08
C TRP A 66 10.11 17.74 21.89
N LEU A 67 11.29 17.10 21.93
CA LEU A 67 12.08 17.12 20.71
C LEU A 67 11.27 16.37 19.65
N LEU A 68 11.05 17.04 18.51
CA LEU A 68 10.83 16.41 17.20
C LEU A 68 12.10 15.61 16.84
N ASN A 69 12.53 14.72 17.72
CA ASN A 69 13.81 14.03 17.66
C ASN A 69 13.76 12.81 16.75
N GLY A 70 12.85 12.81 15.79
CA GLY A 70 13.02 11.96 14.63
C GLY A 70 14.05 12.53 13.64
N GLY A 71 14.25 13.85 13.62
CA GLY A 71 14.95 14.49 12.51
C GLY A 71 14.34 14.10 11.16
N SER A 72 15.12 14.23 10.08
CA SER A 72 14.72 13.79 8.74
C SER A 72 14.56 12.27 8.60
N ALA A 73 14.91 11.47 9.60
CA ALA A 73 14.94 10.01 9.49
C ALA A 73 13.55 9.35 9.53
N TYR A 74 12.56 10.02 10.10
CA TYR A 74 11.18 9.52 10.23
C TYR A 74 10.23 10.14 9.21
N VAL A 75 10.52 11.37 8.78
CA VAL A 75 9.65 12.11 7.87
C VAL A 75 9.48 11.34 6.56
N ASP A 76 8.24 11.32 6.08
CA ASP A 76 7.83 10.69 4.82
C ASP A 76 7.92 9.16 4.81
N LYS A 77 7.99 8.52 5.99
CA LYS A 77 8.01 7.05 6.15
C LYS A 77 6.73 6.50 6.76
N PHE A 78 6.27 5.37 6.24
CA PHE A 78 5.20 4.57 6.85
C PHE A 78 5.71 3.81 8.08
N ILE A 79 4.82 3.50 9.02
CA ILE A 79 5.16 2.72 10.21
C ILE A 79 5.05 1.23 9.89
N MET A 80 6.13 0.49 10.14
CA MET A 80 6.17 -0.96 10.06
C MET A 80 6.58 -1.56 11.41
N GLY A 81 6.01 -2.70 11.78
CA GLY A 81 6.54 -3.49 12.90
C GLY A 81 7.84 -4.17 12.51
N GLY A 82 8.88 -4.06 13.34
CA GLY A 82 10.14 -4.73 13.06
C GLY A 82 11.07 -4.80 14.27
N GLU A 83 12.19 -5.48 14.06
CA GLU A 83 13.19 -5.74 15.12
C GLU A 83 14.43 -4.87 15.01
N ASN A 84 14.55 -4.05 13.97
CA ASN A 84 15.67 -3.15 13.79
C ASN A 84 15.05 -1.87 13.25
N GLU A 85 15.54 -0.69 13.65
CA GLU A 85 15.03 0.57 13.11
C GLU A 85 15.42 0.78 11.62
N SER A 86 15.13 -0.18 10.77
CA SER A 86 15.49 -0.20 9.36
C SER A 86 14.55 0.69 8.56
N THR A 87 15.02 1.08 7.38
CA THR A 87 14.22 1.76 6.39
C THR A 87 14.31 0.99 5.09
N GLY A 88 13.18 0.77 4.44
CA GLY A 88 13.09 0.15 3.12
C GLY A 88 12.04 0.80 2.25
N GLY A 89 11.73 0.17 1.13
CA GLY A 89 10.72 0.62 0.18
C GLY A 89 11.16 1.75 -0.75
N SER A 90 10.34 2.03 -1.77
CA SER A 90 10.58 3.09 -2.75
C SER A 90 9.30 3.88 -3.01
N LEU A 91 9.42 5.17 -3.34
CA LEU A 91 8.30 6.00 -3.84
C LEU A 91 7.99 5.76 -5.32
N THR A 92 8.94 5.18 -6.05
CA THR A 92 8.84 4.94 -7.48
C THR A 92 9.35 3.54 -7.79
N HIS A 93 8.58 2.75 -8.54
CA HIS A 93 9.12 1.61 -9.26
C HIS A 93 9.46 2.09 -10.67
N ASP A 94 10.64 1.74 -11.19
CA ASP A 94 10.95 2.04 -12.57
C ASP A 94 10.25 1.03 -13.49
N ALA A 95 9.94 1.47 -14.71
CA ALA A 95 9.40 0.59 -15.73
C ALA A 95 10.43 -0.46 -16.20
N ALA A 96 11.73 -0.26 -15.90
CA ALA A 96 12.81 -1.12 -16.35
C ALA A 96 12.81 -2.49 -15.67
N GLY A 97 12.24 -2.61 -14.47
CA GLY A 97 12.04 -3.88 -13.77
C GLY A 97 10.86 -4.72 -14.28
N HIS A 98 9.98 -4.17 -15.11
CA HIS A 98 8.89 -4.92 -15.76
C HIS A 98 9.45 -5.58 -17.02
N GLY A 99 9.93 -6.82 -16.92
CA GLY A 99 10.45 -7.55 -18.07
C GLY A 99 9.46 -7.60 -19.26
N ASP A 100 9.99 -7.53 -20.48
CA ASP A 100 9.23 -7.68 -21.72
C ASP A 100 8.56 -9.06 -21.77
N ALA A 101 7.25 -9.14 -21.57
CA ALA A 101 6.53 -10.42 -21.52
C ALA A 101 5.25 -10.40 -22.37
N GLY A 102 5.40 -10.27 -23.68
CA GLY A 102 4.33 -10.53 -24.64
C GLY A 102 4.77 -11.47 -25.76
N SER A 103 4.15 -12.65 -25.86
CA SER A 103 4.17 -13.44 -27.09
C SER A 103 2.76 -13.44 -27.69
N ALA A 104 2.63 -13.07 -28.97
CA ALA A 104 1.37 -13.11 -29.69
C ALA A 104 1.37 -14.34 -30.61
N ALA A 105 0.45 -15.26 -30.39
CA ALA A 105 0.21 -16.39 -31.30
C ALA A 105 -0.94 -16.06 -32.25
N VAL A 106 -0.70 -16.20 -33.57
CA VAL A 106 -1.72 -16.00 -34.60
C VAL A 106 -2.25 -17.35 -35.04
N THR A 107 -3.56 -17.58 -34.91
CA THR A 107 -4.23 -18.75 -35.51
C THR A 107 -5.15 -18.26 -36.62
N SER A 108 -4.76 -18.44 -37.88
CA SER A 108 -5.61 -18.10 -39.02
C SER A 108 -6.38 -19.33 -39.50
N HIS A 109 -7.71 -19.27 -39.50
CA HIS A 109 -8.57 -20.28 -40.14
C HIS A 109 -9.07 -19.75 -41.47
N VAL A 110 -8.52 -20.26 -42.57
CA VAL A 110 -9.10 -20.04 -43.91
C VAL A 110 -10.17 -21.10 -44.12
N SER A 111 -11.44 -20.78 -43.83
CA SER A 111 -12.55 -21.65 -44.23
C SER A 111 -12.77 -21.50 -45.73
N ASN A 112 -12.13 -22.34 -46.55
CA ASN A 112 -12.49 -22.47 -47.95
C ASN A 112 -13.91 -23.06 -48.03
N LYS A 113 -14.91 -22.18 -48.14
CA LYS A 113 -16.26 -22.60 -48.50
C LYS A 113 -16.20 -23.07 -49.95
N LYS A 114 -16.05 -24.39 -50.13
CA LYS A 114 -16.23 -25.05 -51.43
C LYS A 114 -17.70 -24.90 -51.82
N ASP A 115 -18.06 -23.78 -52.43
CA ASP A 115 -19.28 -23.72 -53.22
C ASP A 115 -19.03 -24.64 -54.43
N ARG A 116 -19.58 -25.86 -54.35
CA ARG A 116 -19.53 -26.86 -55.42
C ARG A 116 -20.48 -26.44 -56.54
N GLY A 117 -20.17 -25.33 -57.22
CA GLY A 117 -20.76 -24.99 -58.50
C GLY A 117 -20.13 -25.86 -59.58
N TRP A 118 -20.93 -26.69 -60.23
CA TRP A 118 -20.56 -27.55 -61.36
C TRP A 118 -19.98 -26.75 -62.53
N TRP A 119 -18.66 -26.56 -62.57
CA TRP A 119 -17.95 -26.11 -63.77
C TRP A 119 -16.71 -26.97 -63.96
N TRP A 120 -16.88 -28.02 -64.76
CA TRP A 120 -15.78 -28.75 -65.39
C TRP A 120 -15.12 -27.79 -66.40
N PHE A 121 -13.78 -27.87 -66.56
CA PHE A 121 -12.96 -27.21 -67.60
C PHE A 121 -11.95 -26.09 -67.24
N PHE A 122 -11.56 -25.90 -65.97
CA PHE A 122 -10.24 -25.27 -65.70
C PHE A 122 -9.50 -25.92 -64.52
N PRO A 123 -8.37 -26.62 -64.73
CA PRO A 123 -7.52 -27.11 -63.66
C PRO A 123 -6.60 -25.99 -63.17
N ALA A 124 -7.17 -24.95 -62.59
CA ALA A 124 -6.43 -23.95 -61.84
C ALA A 124 -7.05 -23.87 -60.45
N ALA A 125 -6.85 -24.93 -59.66
CA ALA A 125 -7.14 -24.89 -58.23
C ALA A 125 -6.33 -23.73 -57.63
N TYR A 126 -7.04 -22.65 -57.32
CA TYR A 126 -6.49 -21.48 -56.64
C TYR A 126 -6.25 -21.92 -55.19
N TYR A 127 -5.10 -22.56 -54.95
CA TYR A 127 -4.64 -22.85 -53.61
C TYR A 127 -4.23 -21.51 -52.99
N GLY A 128 -5.15 -20.89 -52.24
CA GLY A 128 -4.80 -19.78 -51.37
C GLY A 128 -3.72 -20.27 -50.41
N THR A 129 -2.51 -19.73 -50.55
CA THR A 129 -1.44 -19.97 -49.58
C THR A 129 -1.83 -19.29 -48.28
N SER A 130 -1.90 -20.06 -47.18
CA SER A 130 -2.04 -19.49 -45.85
C SER A 130 -0.84 -18.56 -45.61
N SER A 131 -1.10 -17.25 -45.55
CA SER A 131 -0.08 -16.27 -45.21
C SER A 131 -0.06 -16.14 -43.68
N SER A 132 0.99 -16.63 -43.06
CA SER A 132 1.33 -16.30 -41.67
C SER A 132 2.17 -15.02 -41.67
N HIS A 133 1.87 -14.11 -40.76
CA HIS A 133 2.73 -12.98 -40.45
C HIS A 133 2.84 -12.83 -38.93
N ASN A 134 3.92 -12.18 -38.48
CA ASN A 134 4.17 -11.90 -37.08
C ASN A 134 3.98 -10.40 -36.83
N HIS A 135 3.49 -10.05 -35.64
CA HIS A 135 3.53 -8.68 -35.15
C HIS A 135 4.56 -8.57 -34.02
N SER A 136 5.25 -7.43 -33.96
CA SER A 136 5.84 -6.96 -32.72
C SER A 136 4.82 -6.09 -32.00
N ILE A 137 4.60 -6.35 -30.71
CA ILE A 137 3.83 -5.47 -29.84
C ILE A 137 4.84 -4.70 -29.01
N GLN A 138 4.93 -3.39 -29.25
CA GLN A 138 5.62 -2.49 -28.35
C GLN A 138 4.57 -1.81 -27.48
N HIS A 139 4.82 -1.77 -26.17
CA HIS A 139 4.03 -1.02 -25.23
C HIS A 139 4.95 -0.14 -24.39
N THR A 140 4.41 0.95 -23.86
CA THR A 140 5.10 1.81 -22.91
C THR A 140 4.22 2.01 -21.69
N HIS A 141 4.84 2.01 -20.51
CA HIS A 141 4.18 2.44 -19.28
C HIS A 141 4.40 3.93 -19.14
N SER A 142 3.34 4.74 -19.21
CA SER A 142 3.44 6.19 -19.05
C SER A 142 3.10 6.68 -17.63
N GLY A 143 2.97 5.77 -16.67
CA GLY A 143 2.50 6.10 -15.33
C GLY A 143 3.65 6.35 -14.35
N THR A 144 3.92 7.61 -14.02
CA THR A 144 4.49 7.96 -12.70
C THR A 144 3.36 7.96 -11.67
N GLY A 145 2.78 6.79 -11.42
CA GLY A 145 1.77 6.63 -10.37
C GLY A 145 2.46 6.60 -9.01
N SER A 146 2.02 7.44 -8.08
CA SER A 146 2.44 7.32 -6.68
C SER A 146 1.95 5.98 -6.14
N ASN A 147 2.87 5.16 -5.61
CA ASN A 147 2.53 3.91 -4.92
C ASN A 147 2.15 4.13 -3.45
N ILE A 148 2.05 5.38 -3.01
CA ILE A 148 1.74 5.75 -1.63
C ILE A 148 0.29 5.36 -1.33
N PRO A 149 0.03 4.37 -0.45
CA PRO A 149 -1.33 3.99 -0.08
C PRO A 149 -2.05 5.13 0.64
N LEU A 150 -3.39 5.07 0.67
CA LEU A 150 -4.24 6.03 1.39
C LEU A 150 -3.75 6.16 2.84
N ASN A 151 -3.34 7.36 3.24
CA ASN A 151 -2.66 7.53 4.52
C ASN A 151 -3.09 8.75 5.32
N VAL A 152 -2.67 8.76 6.58
CA VAL A 152 -2.69 9.91 7.47
C VAL A 152 -1.26 10.25 7.86
N ASN A 153 -0.92 11.53 7.76
CA ASN A 153 0.34 12.05 8.27
C ASN A 153 0.15 12.33 9.77
N LEU A 154 0.93 11.67 10.61
CA LEU A 154 1.00 11.94 12.05
C LEU A 154 2.42 12.37 12.42
N THR A 155 2.53 13.26 13.39
CA THR A 155 3.84 13.73 13.86
C THR A 155 4.34 12.83 14.99
N PRO A 156 5.51 12.18 14.84
CA PRO A 156 6.11 11.43 15.94
C PRO A 156 6.83 12.38 16.89
N TYR A 157 6.58 12.18 18.18
CA TYR A 157 7.29 12.85 19.26
C TYR A 157 7.97 11.80 20.14
N ILE A 158 9.30 11.90 20.27
CA ILE A 158 10.05 11.03 21.17
C ILE A 158 10.04 11.69 22.54
N ILE A 159 9.54 10.98 23.55
CA ILE A 159 9.54 11.51 24.90
C ILE A 159 10.97 11.50 25.41
N ASN A 160 11.48 12.67 25.70
CA ASN A 160 12.77 12.86 26.32
C ASN A 160 12.63 13.76 27.54
N ASP A 161 13.22 13.27 28.63
CA ASP A 161 13.00 13.73 30.00
C ASP A 161 11.60 13.37 30.49
N ASN A 162 11.47 13.05 31.78
CA ASN A 162 10.21 12.78 32.48
C ASN A 162 9.14 13.83 32.16
N LYS A 163 8.45 13.73 31.04
CA LYS A 163 7.51 14.72 30.53
C LYS A 163 6.19 14.03 30.27
N LEU A 164 5.14 14.68 30.74
CA LEU A 164 3.79 14.13 30.77
C LEU A 164 3.22 14.00 29.35
N ILE A 165 2.48 12.92 29.11
CA ILE A 165 1.69 12.76 27.88
C ILE A 165 0.51 13.74 27.96
N ASN A 166 0.51 14.74 27.10
CA ASN A 166 -0.59 15.72 27.06
C ASN A 166 -1.84 15.12 26.41
N ALA A 167 -2.99 15.77 26.63
CA ALA A 167 -4.22 15.52 25.91
C ALA A 167 -3.98 15.56 24.39
N GLY A 168 -4.61 14.64 23.66
CA GLY A 168 -4.43 14.51 22.21
C GLY A 168 -3.26 13.61 21.79
N GLY A 169 -2.47 13.08 22.74
CA GLY A 169 -1.50 12.03 22.44
C GLY A 169 -2.19 10.76 21.93
N LEU A 170 -1.72 10.22 20.81
CA LEU A 170 -2.34 9.09 20.13
C LEU A 170 -1.57 7.78 20.36
N PHE A 171 -2.34 6.71 20.56
CA PHE A 171 -1.85 5.35 20.81
C PHE A 171 -2.73 4.34 20.07
N PHE A 172 -2.38 3.06 20.18
CA PHE A 172 -3.11 1.96 19.55
C PHE A 172 -3.68 1.00 20.58
N VAL A 173 -4.76 0.31 20.24
CA VAL A 173 -5.30 -0.81 21.02
C VAL A 173 -5.85 -1.90 20.09
N GLU A 174 -5.89 -3.13 20.57
CA GLU A 174 -6.62 -4.23 19.91
C GLU A 174 -8.04 -4.35 20.45
N ASP A 175 -8.15 -4.27 21.78
CA ASP A 175 -9.31 -4.71 22.53
C ASP A 175 -10.20 -3.51 22.90
N ASP A 176 -10.72 -3.52 24.12
CA ASP A 176 -11.51 -2.44 24.67
C ASP A 176 -10.66 -1.17 24.83
N ILE A 177 -11.32 -0.03 24.61
CA ILE A 177 -10.69 1.28 24.77
C ILE A 177 -10.58 1.57 26.28
N PRO A 178 -9.37 1.80 26.80
CA PRO A 178 -9.20 2.10 28.22
C PRO A 178 -9.93 3.37 28.64
N THR A 179 -10.25 3.48 29.93
CA THR A 179 -10.83 4.72 30.47
C THR A 179 -9.90 5.91 30.21
N ASN A 180 -10.47 7.06 29.86
CA ASN A 180 -9.77 8.33 29.52
C ASN A 180 -9.05 8.32 28.16
N PHE A 181 -9.41 7.34 27.33
CA PHE A 181 -9.10 7.32 25.92
C PHE A 181 -10.39 7.30 25.12
N THR A 182 -10.38 7.99 23.99
CA THR A 182 -11.46 7.99 23.01
C THR A 182 -10.99 7.41 21.69
N ALA A 183 -11.86 6.66 21.01
CA ALA A 183 -11.59 6.15 19.66
C ALA A 183 -11.41 7.29 18.65
N VAL A 184 -10.42 7.17 17.77
CA VAL A 184 -10.17 8.12 16.67
C VAL A 184 -10.50 7.45 15.34
N ASN A 185 -11.79 7.44 15.00
CA ASN A 185 -12.29 6.74 13.80
C ASN A 185 -12.16 7.56 12.51
N THR A 186 -11.79 8.84 12.60
CA THR A 186 -11.63 9.75 11.43
C THR A 186 -10.61 9.23 10.41
N TYR A 187 -9.69 8.37 10.85
CA TYR A 187 -8.61 7.83 10.03
C TYR A 187 -8.76 6.35 9.69
N ASP A 188 -9.95 5.77 9.91
CA ASP A 188 -10.21 4.37 9.56
C ASP A 188 -9.93 4.09 8.08
N GLY A 189 -9.28 2.95 7.82
CA GLY A 189 -8.84 2.52 6.50
C GLY A 189 -7.55 3.16 6.01
N ARG A 190 -6.92 4.05 6.78
CA ARG A 190 -5.68 4.76 6.38
C ARG A 190 -4.45 4.15 7.03
N TYR A 191 -3.34 4.15 6.30
CA TYR A 191 -2.02 3.81 6.84
C TYR A 191 -1.43 4.99 7.61
N VAL A 192 -0.62 4.71 8.63
CA VAL A 192 0.07 5.76 9.37
C VAL A 192 1.40 6.08 8.69
N ARG A 193 1.59 7.35 8.35
CA ARG A 193 2.83 7.90 7.81
C ARG A 193 3.35 8.99 8.73
N PHE A 194 4.62 8.94 9.04
CA PHE A 194 5.27 10.00 9.79
C PHE A 194 5.50 11.22 8.91
N ASN A 195 5.21 12.39 9.47
CA ASN A 195 5.49 13.65 8.83
C ASN A 195 5.80 14.73 9.88
N SER A 196 6.45 15.82 9.48
CA SER A 196 6.65 16.98 10.36
C SER A 196 5.35 17.77 10.58
N THR A 197 4.40 17.66 9.66
CA THR A 197 3.11 18.32 9.74
C THR A 197 1.99 17.30 9.64
N PRO A 198 1.10 17.20 10.64
CA PRO A 198 0.02 16.24 10.61
C PRO A 198 -1.04 16.66 9.60
N GLY A 199 -1.77 15.70 9.06
CA GLY A 199 -2.83 15.97 8.10
C GLY A 199 -3.33 14.73 7.37
N ASN A 200 -4.35 14.94 6.53
CA ASN A 200 -4.80 13.91 5.60
C ASN A 200 -3.71 13.77 4.54
N GLY A 201 -3.06 12.60 4.46
CA GLY A 201 -1.93 12.35 3.56
C GLY A 201 -2.37 12.23 2.10
N SER A 202 -1.86 11.24 1.36
CA SER A 202 -2.35 11.00 0.00
C SER A 202 -3.80 10.53 0.03
N GLU A 203 -4.59 10.92 -0.98
CA GLU A 203 -6.01 10.59 -1.08
C GLU A 203 -6.31 9.34 -1.93
N SER A 204 -5.30 8.73 -2.57
CA SER A 204 -5.51 7.63 -3.50
C SER A 204 -4.84 6.34 -3.02
N GLY A 205 -5.65 5.36 -2.60
CA GLY A 205 -5.23 3.96 -2.36
C GLY A 205 -5.23 3.10 -3.63
N THR A 206 -5.60 3.70 -4.77
CA THR A 206 -5.59 3.06 -6.08
C THR A 206 -4.68 3.82 -7.01
N HIS A 207 -3.99 3.11 -7.89
CA HIS A 207 -3.39 3.73 -9.06
C HIS A 207 -3.91 3.01 -10.31
N SER A 208 -4.01 3.76 -11.40
CA SER A 208 -4.46 3.26 -12.69
C SER A 208 -3.34 3.42 -13.70
N HIS A 209 -3.07 2.36 -14.46
CA HIS A 209 -2.25 2.44 -15.65
C HIS A 209 -3.16 2.45 -16.89
N SER A 210 -2.77 3.21 -17.90
CA SER A 210 -3.33 3.10 -19.23
C SER A 210 -2.25 2.57 -20.15
N HIS A 211 -2.57 1.48 -20.85
CA HIS A 211 -1.66 0.91 -21.84
C HIS A 211 -2.20 1.20 -23.22
N ASN A 212 -1.35 1.77 -24.06
CA ASN A 212 -1.62 1.88 -25.50
C ASN A 212 -0.69 0.91 -26.23
N MET A 213 -1.28 -0.03 -26.95
CA MET A 213 -0.55 -0.97 -27.80
C MET A 213 -0.84 -0.69 -29.26
N TYR A 214 0.23 -0.76 -30.07
CA TYR A 214 0.16 -0.64 -31.52
C TYR A 214 0.72 -1.94 -32.14
N THR A 215 -0.02 -2.52 -33.07
CA THR A 215 0.49 -3.60 -33.92
C THR A 215 1.19 -2.99 -35.14
N SER A 216 2.42 -3.40 -35.42
CA SER A 216 3.12 -3.02 -36.65
C SER A 216 2.42 -3.56 -37.90
N THR A 217 2.57 -2.85 -39.03
CA THR A 217 1.99 -3.22 -40.32
C THR A 217 2.66 -4.46 -40.89
N SER A 218 1.88 -5.50 -41.18
CA SER A 218 2.32 -6.56 -42.09
C SER A 218 1.88 -6.22 -43.51
N THR A 219 2.83 -6.00 -44.40
CA THR A 219 2.54 -5.94 -45.84
C THR A 219 2.50 -7.37 -46.38
N ILE A 220 1.30 -7.89 -46.62
CA ILE A 220 1.15 -9.13 -47.39
C ILE A 220 1.41 -8.78 -48.86
N SER A 221 2.63 -9.06 -49.33
CA SER A 221 2.92 -9.06 -50.75
C SER A 221 2.26 -10.29 -51.38
N SER A 222 1.16 -10.08 -52.09
CA SER A 222 0.67 -11.09 -53.04
C SER A 222 1.20 -10.74 -54.42
N THR A 223 2.17 -11.50 -54.90
CA THR A 223 2.59 -11.43 -56.30
C THR A 223 1.50 -12.08 -57.15
N LYS A 224 0.75 -11.26 -57.90
CA LYS A 224 -0.08 -11.76 -59.00
C LYS A 224 0.85 -12.47 -60.01
N LYS A 225 0.56 -13.72 -60.36
CA LYS A 225 1.38 -14.49 -61.30
C LYS A 225 1.26 -14.00 -62.76
N ASN A 226 0.36 -13.07 -63.09
CA ASN A 226 0.16 -12.59 -64.46
C ASN A 226 0.27 -11.06 -64.58
N ASN A 227 1.06 -10.69 -65.59
CA ASN A 227 1.55 -9.36 -65.96
C ASN A 227 0.55 -8.21 -65.82
N GLY A 228 0.98 -7.14 -65.15
CA GLY A 228 0.39 -5.80 -65.21
C GLY A 228 -0.85 -5.62 -64.35
N SER A 229 -0.66 -5.25 -63.07
CA SER A 229 -1.48 -4.26 -62.34
C SER A 229 -1.18 -4.32 -60.83
N SER A 230 -1.11 -3.12 -60.26
CA SER A 230 -1.09 -2.71 -58.85
C SER A 230 -1.34 -3.80 -57.79
N SER A 231 -0.36 -3.94 -56.90
CA SER A 231 -0.53 -4.60 -55.60
C SER A 231 -1.42 -3.73 -54.72
N TRP A 232 -2.59 -4.22 -54.36
CA TRP A 232 -3.48 -3.56 -53.40
C TRP A 232 -3.20 -4.15 -52.02
N VAL A 233 -2.19 -3.61 -51.34
CA VAL A 233 -1.93 -3.96 -49.94
C VAL A 233 -2.75 -3.01 -49.07
N SER A 234 -3.71 -3.55 -48.31
CA SER A 234 -4.42 -2.79 -47.28
C SER A 234 -3.67 -2.97 -45.96
N SER A 235 -2.86 -1.98 -45.61
CA SER A 235 -2.39 -1.85 -44.22
C SER A 235 -3.58 -1.38 -43.37
N HIS A 236 -3.73 -1.98 -42.20
CA HIS A 236 -4.63 -1.49 -41.17
C HIS A 236 -3.90 -1.52 -39.82
N TYR A 237 -4.42 -0.75 -38.88
CA TYR A 237 -3.90 -0.65 -37.53
C TYR A 237 -4.90 -1.25 -36.55
N HIS A 238 -4.39 -1.96 -35.55
CA HIS A 238 -5.14 -2.23 -34.35
C HIS A 238 -4.74 -1.22 -33.28
N TYR A 239 -5.75 -0.61 -32.66
CA TYR A 239 -5.58 0.17 -31.46
C TYR A 239 -6.18 -0.61 -30.30
N TRP A 240 -5.40 -0.79 -29.23
CA TRP A 240 -5.90 -1.35 -27.99
C TRP A 240 -5.52 -0.41 -26.84
N SER A 241 -6.54 -0.01 -26.09
CA SER A 241 -6.42 0.59 -24.77
C SER A 241 -7.01 -0.35 -23.74
N HIS A 242 -6.30 -0.57 -22.64
CA HIS A 242 -6.88 -1.13 -21.44
C HIS A 242 -6.48 -0.31 -20.22
N THR A 243 -7.38 -0.27 -19.25
CA THR A 243 -7.17 0.32 -17.93
C THR A 243 -7.47 -0.77 -16.92
N HIS A 244 -6.57 -0.96 -15.96
CA HIS A 244 -6.84 -1.77 -14.79
C HIS A 244 -6.72 -0.92 -13.54
N THR A 245 -7.54 -1.22 -12.54
CA THR A 245 -7.49 -0.62 -11.22
C THR A 245 -7.13 -1.72 -10.25
N ILE A 246 -5.95 -1.61 -9.65
CA ILE A 246 -5.50 -2.54 -8.63
C ILE A 246 -5.43 -1.78 -7.31
N THR A 247 -5.95 -2.39 -6.25
CA THR A 247 -5.75 -1.91 -4.88
C THR A 247 -4.34 -2.26 -4.45
N ASN A 248 -3.52 -1.24 -4.19
CA ASN A 248 -2.16 -1.41 -3.69
C ASN A 248 -2.17 -1.40 -2.17
N ASP A 249 -2.69 -2.46 -1.56
CA ASP A 249 -2.63 -2.65 -0.11
C ASP A 249 -1.38 -3.50 0.21
N PRO A 250 -0.29 -2.89 0.73
CA PRO A 250 0.89 -3.64 1.17
C PRO A 250 0.52 -4.54 2.35
N LEU A 251 1.36 -5.52 2.72
CA LEU A 251 1.07 -6.34 3.89
C LEU A 251 0.87 -5.46 5.15
N TYR A 252 -0.25 -5.65 5.83
CA TYR A 252 -0.68 -4.77 6.92
C TYR A 252 -1.33 -5.52 8.07
N ARG A 253 -1.34 -4.84 9.22
CA ARG A 253 -2.20 -5.14 10.36
C ARG A 253 -2.99 -3.91 10.75
N THR A 254 -4.28 -4.08 11.02
CA THR A 254 -5.12 -3.00 11.50
C THR A 254 -5.15 -2.94 13.03
N LEU A 255 -4.98 -1.74 13.58
CA LEU A 255 -5.17 -1.45 15.01
C LEU A 255 -6.15 -0.27 15.18
N LYS A 256 -6.85 -0.24 16.32
CA LYS A 256 -7.69 0.91 16.67
C LYS A 256 -6.80 2.05 17.12
N LEU A 257 -7.00 3.24 16.57
CA LEU A 257 -6.34 4.46 17.04
C LEU A 257 -7.15 5.06 18.18
N VAL A 258 -6.49 5.42 19.27
CA VAL A 258 -7.10 6.08 20.43
C VAL A 258 -6.36 7.36 20.77
N SER A 259 -7.09 8.36 21.25
CA SER A 259 -6.56 9.62 21.75
C SER A 259 -6.71 9.68 23.25
N CYS A 260 -5.70 10.18 23.94
CA CYS A 260 -5.77 10.53 25.35
C CYS A 260 -6.70 11.74 25.54
N ASP A 261 -7.76 11.61 26.35
CA ASP A 261 -8.82 12.64 26.50
C ASP A 261 -8.36 13.84 27.32
N ASN A 262 -7.62 13.58 28.40
CA ASN A 262 -7.12 14.57 29.34
C ASN A 262 -5.60 14.52 29.34
N ASP A 263 -4.96 15.59 29.82
CA ASP A 263 -3.53 15.49 30.15
C ASP A 263 -3.36 14.35 31.15
N ILE A 264 -2.42 13.44 30.89
CA ILE A 264 -2.09 12.35 31.82
C ILE A 264 -1.45 12.88 33.13
N ASN A 265 -1.39 14.20 33.30
CA ASN A 265 -0.98 14.92 34.50
C ASN A 265 -1.66 14.40 35.78
N ASP A 266 -2.92 13.95 35.69
CA ASP A 266 -3.68 13.39 36.83
C ASP A 266 -3.86 11.87 36.78
N GLN A 267 -3.33 11.20 35.75
CA GLN A 267 -3.52 9.77 35.51
C GLN A 267 -2.26 8.98 35.78
N ILE A 268 -2.38 7.97 36.62
CA ILE A 268 -1.28 7.31 37.32
C ILE A 268 -0.37 6.46 36.40
N ASP A 269 -0.82 6.01 35.22
CA ASP A 269 0.00 5.20 34.31
C ASP A 269 -0.62 5.16 32.90
N ILE A 270 0.14 4.73 31.90
CA ILE A 270 -0.43 4.29 30.62
C ILE A 270 -1.24 3.02 30.90
N PRO A 271 -2.54 2.95 30.51
CA PRO A 271 -3.36 1.78 30.84
C PRO A 271 -2.89 0.48 30.19
N ILE A 272 -3.19 -0.64 30.84
CA ILE A 272 -3.02 -1.99 30.29
C ILE A 272 -3.81 -2.11 28.97
N GLY A 273 -3.21 -2.79 28.01
CA GLY A 273 -3.79 -3.01 26.68
C GLY A 273 -3.39 -1.98 25.64
N ILE A 274 -2.82 -0.83 26.05
CA ILE A 274 -2.25 0.15 25.13
C ILE A 274 -1.05 -0.47 24.39
N ILE A 275 -1.05 -0.31 23.08
CA ILE A 275 0.05 -0.60 22.19
C ILE A 275 0.70 0.72 21.81
N ALA A 276 2.02 0.80 22.00
CA ALA A 276 2.81 1.97 21.69
C ALA A 276 4.06 1.61 20.88
N LEU A 277 4.72 2.65 20.38
CA LEU A 277 5.87 2.58 19.51
C LEU A 277 7.15 2.92 20.30
N PHE A 278 8.21 2.17 20.05
CA PHE A 278 9.50 2.34 20.71
C PHE A 278 10.63 2.38 19.68
N THR A 279 11.65 3.20 19.96
CA THR A 279 12.86 3.32 19.10
C THR A 279 13.81 2.14 19.25
N ASN A 280 13.69 1.33 20.31
CA ASN A 280 14.53 0.16 20.52
C ASN A 280 13.81 -0.91 21.37
N ASN A 281 14.43 -2.10 21.45
CA ASN A 281 13.91 -3.24 22.21
C ASN A 281 14.13 -3.17 23.74
N ASN A 282 14.70 -2.10 24.29
CA ASN A 282 14.81 -1.92 25.74
C ASN A 282 13.45 -1.50 26.30
N LEU A 283 12.53 -2.45 26.31
CA LEU A 283 11.17 -2.23 26.79
C LEU A 283 11.18 -2.05 28.32
N PRO A 284 10.45 -1.07 28.85
CA PRO A 284 10.30 -0.92 30.30
C PRO A 284 9.57 -2.10 30.93
N VAL A 285 9.75 -2.24 32.23
CA VAL A 285 8.94 -3.13 33.06
C VAL A 285 7.44 -2.80 32.85
N GLY A 286 6.64 -3.83 32.58
CA GLY A 286 5.21 -3.68 32.26
C GLY A 286 4.89 -3.72 30.77
N TRP A 287 5.90 -3.75 29.90
CA TRP A 287 5.70 -3.80 28.45
C TRP A 287 6.21 -5.11 27.86
N GLU A 288 5.46 -5.67 26.93
CA GLU A 288 5.86 -6.84 26.14
C GLU A 288 5.84 -6.53 24.65
N LYS A 289 6.76 -7.11 23.89
CA LYS A 289 6.81 -6.96 22.44
C LYS A 289 5.48 -7.42 21.83
N TYR A 290 4.92 -6.59 20.95
CA TYR A 290 3.73 -6.88 20.19
C TYR A 290 4.11 -7.39 18.79
N SER A 291 4.38 -8.69 18.68
CA SER A 291 4.97 -9.31 17.47
C SER A 291 3.99 -9.54 16.31
N GLN A 292 2.69 -9.36 16.51
CA GLN A 292 1.68 -9.63 15.47
C GLN A 292 1.77 -8.67 14.26
N ILE A 293 2.42 -7.52 14.45
CA ILE A 293 2.66 -6.51 13.41
C ILE A 293 4.06 -6.60 12.77
N ASP A 294 4.92 -7.51 13.22
CA ASP A 294 6.26 -7.66 12.65
C ASP A 294 6.20 -7.96 11.14
N GLY A 295 6.94 -7.20 10.34
CA GLY A 295 6.95 -7.27 8.88
C GLY A 295 5.72 -6.69 8.20
N LYS A 296 4.84 -5.98 8.93
CA LYS A 296 3.58 -5.43 8.41
C LYS A 296 3.49 -3.93 8.65
N LEU A 297 2.86 -3.23 7.71
CA LEU A 297 2.50 -1.83 7.92
C LEU A 297 1.34 -1.67 8.90
N LEU A 298 1.37 -0.57 9.65
CA LEU A 298 0.28 -0.17 10.52
C LEU A 298 -0.83 0.53 9.72
N LYS A 299 -2.02 -0.06 9.74
CA LYS A 299 -3.25 0.53 9.20
C LYS A 299 -4.21 0.83 10.35
N ILE A 300 -4.90 1.95 10.30
CA ILE A 300 -5.91 2.30 11.31
C ILE A 300 -7.24 1.69 10.90
N ASN A 301 -7.90 0.99 11.81
CA ASN A 301 -9.27 0.54 11.63
C ASN A 301 -9.89 0.19 12.97
N ASN A 302 -11.20 0.39 13.13
CA ASN A 302 -11.94 -0.06 14.30
C ASN A 302 -11.98 -1.60 14.46
N SER A 303 -11.71 -2.36 13.39
CA SER A 303 -11.58 -3.82 13.44
C SER A 303 -10.13 -4.28 13.31
N ILE A 304 -9.73 -5.29 14.08
CA ILE A 304 -8.40 -5.89 14.02
C ILE A 304 -8.38 -6.99 12.95
N SER A 305 -7.45 -6.88 12.01
CA SER A 305 -7.32 -7.78 10.87
C SER A 305 -5.90 -7.70 10.32
N ASP A 306 -5.48 -8.77 9.66
CA ASP A 306 -4.32 -8.75 8.79
C ASP A 306 -4.80 -8.77 7.34
N GLY A 307 -4.04 -8.18 6.43
CA GLY A 307 -4.38 -8.18 5.02
C GLY A 307 -3.27 -7.61 4.14
N GLY A 308 -3.61 -7.38 2.88
CA GLY A 308 -2.66 -6.93 1.87
C GLY A 308 -1.77 -8.04 1.35
N THR A 309 -0.82 -7.68 0.51
CA THR A 309 0.10 -8.60 -0.14
C THR A 309 1.38 -7.87 -0.51
N ASP A 310 2.53 -8.55 -0.37
CA ASP A 310 3.81 -8.04 -0.88
C ASP A 310 3.94 -8.23 -2.40
N TRP A 311 3.01 -8.99 -2.98
CA TRP A 311 2.97 -9.31 -4.40
C TRP A 311 1.79 -8.63 -5.06
N HIS A 312 2.05 -7.91 -6.14
CA HIS A 312 1.01 -7.51 -7.09
C HIS A 312 1.34 -8.15 -8.44
N TYR A 313 0.31 -8.47 -9.21
CA TYR A 313 0.46 -8.91 -10.59
C TYR A 313 -0.63 -8.26 -11.43
N HIS A 314 -0.32 -8.07 -12.71
CA HIS A 314 -1.30 -7.66 -13.70
C HIS A 314 -1.67 -8.89 -14.52
N ASP A 315 -2.95 -9.20 -14.58
CA ASP A 315 -3.49 -10.14 -15.55
C ASP A 315 -4.37 -9.38 -16.54
N THR A 316 -4.06 -9.52 -17.83
CA THR A 316 -4.96 -9.04 -18.88
C THR A 316 -5.66 -10.24 -19.49
N LEU A 317 -6.97 -10.28 -19.27
CA LEU A 317 -7.86 -11.21 -19.96
C LEU A 317 -7.78 -10.97 -21.47
N ALA A 318 -7.63 -12.08 -22.20
CA ALA A 318 -7.37 -12.08 -23.63
C ALA A 318 -8.32 -11.14 -24.39
N SER A 319 -7.74 -10.21 -25.15
CA SER A 319 -8.49 -9.27 -25.98
C SER A 319 -8.41 -9.67 -27.44
N ASN A 320 -9.56 -9.68 -28.12
CA ASN A 320 -9.68 -10.03 -29.53
C ASN A 320 -9.69 -8.76 -30.40
N THR A 321 -8.71 -8.59 -31.28
CA THR A 321 -8.65 -7.41 -32.18
C THR A 321 -9.29 -7.64 -33.56
N GLY A 322 -10.16 -8.63 -33.70
CA GLY A 322 -10.69 -9.04 -35.01
C GLY A 322 -11.39 -7.93 -35.78
N GLY A 323 -10.88 -7.61 -36.97
CA GLY A 323 -11.53 -6.77 -37.96
C GLY A 323 -12.00 -7.59 -39.16
N LYS A 324 -13.18 -7.28 -39.70
CA LYS A 324 -13.61 -7.81 -41.01
C LYS A 324 -13.00 -6.94 -42.10
N ILE A 325 -12.21 -7.53 -42.99
CA ILE A 325 -11.80 -6.84 -44.22
C ILE A 325 -12.81 -7.24 -45.31
N ASN A 326 -13.61 -6.28 -45.75
CA ASN A 326 -14.48 -6.44 -46.92
C ASN A 326 -13.67 -6.08 -48.17
N HIS A 327 -13.11 -7.07 -48.87
CA HIS A 327 -12.57 -6.84 -50.21
C HIS A 327 -13.72 -6.90 -51.23
N GLN A 328 -13.88 -5.83 -51.98
CA GLN A 328 -14.69 -5.80 -53.20
C GLN A 328 -13.76 -5.99 -54.39
N TYR A 329 -13.97 -7.04 -55.18
CA TYR A 329 -13.29 -7.22 -56.46
C TYR A 329 -14.18 -6.68 -57.57
N LEU A 330 -13.66 -5.76 -58.37
CA LEU A 330 -14.18 -5.48 -59.71
C LEU A 330 -13.40 -6.37 -60.68
N ARG A 331 -14.07 -7.34 -61.31
CA ARG A 331 -13.50 -7.95 -62.52
C ARG A 331 -13.62 -6.93 -63.67
N GLY A 332 -12.60 -6.89 -64.52
CA GLY A 332 -12.52 -6.00 -65.67
C GLY A 332 -13.41 -6.39 -66.85
N ASP A 333 -14.34 -7.33 -66.67
CA ASP A 333 -15.40 -7.65 -67.63
C ASP A 333 -16.73 -7.06 -67.15
N ALA A 334 -17.50 -6.49 -68.08
CA ALA A 334 -18.67 -5.64 -67.82
C ALA A 334 -19.89 -6.33 -67.15
N SER A 335 -19.72 -7.49 -66.51
CA SER A 335 -20.75 -8.20 -65.75
C SER A 335 -20.50 -8.03 -64.24
N SER A 336 -21.46 -7.41 -63.57
CA SER A 336 -21.44 -6.97 -62.17
C SER A 336 -21.51 -8.09 -61.12
N ASP A 337 -20.66 -9.11 -61.22
CA ASP A 337 -20.63 -10.19 -60.22
C ASP A 337 -19.73 -9.81 -59.03
N TYR A 338 -20.35 -9.31 -57.97
CA TYR A 338 -19.69 -8.97 -56.71
C TYR A 338 -19.44 -10.22 -55.87
N TYR A 339 -18.22 -10.74 -55.90
CA TYR A 339 -17.78 -11.75 -54.93
C TYR A 339 -17.12 -11.06 -53.74
N SER A 340 -17.83 -11.06 -52.60
CA SER A 340 -17.26 -10.69 -51.30
C SER A 340 -16.56 -11.91 -50.72
N MET A 341 -15.23 -11.85 -50.59
CA MET A 341 -14.51 -12.78 -49.73
C MET A 341 -14.43 -12.16 -48.34
N ASN A 342 -15.19 -12.74 -47.40
CA ASN A 342 -15.07 -12.40 -45.99
C ASN A 342 -13.84 -13.11 -45.42
N ASN A 343 -12.72 -12.40 -45.33
CA ASN A 343 -11.58 -12.86 -44.54
C ASN A 343 -11.62 -12.13 -43.19
N SER A 344 -11.94 -12.85 -42.13
CA SER A 344 -11.82 -12.38 -40.76
C SER A 344 -10.80 -13.25 -40.03
N HIS A 345 -9.83 -12.62 -39.41
CA HIS A 345 -8.99 -13.27 -38.42
C HIS A 345 -9.06 -12.45 -37.12
N THR A 346 -8.79 -13.13 -36.02
CA THR A 346 -8.75 -12.54 -34.68
C THR A 346 -7.36 -12.77 -34.12
N HIS A 347 -6.77 -11.76 -33.50
CA HIS A 347 -5.61 -11.96 -32.64
C HIS A 347 -6.08 -12.02 -31.20
N SER A 348 -5.53 -12.94 -30.43
CA SER A 348 -5.65 -12.94 -28.98
C SER A 348 -4.28 -12.62 -28.39
N THR A 349 -4.23 -11.61 -27.52
CA THR A 349 -3.05 -11.23 -26.75
C THR A 349 -3.31 -11.55 -25.28
N SER A 350 -2.35 -12.19 -24.61
CA SER A 350 -2.34 -12.31 -23.15
C SER A 350 -1.04 -11.71 -22.66
N HIS A 351 -1.14 -10.82 -21.69
CA HIS A 351 0.00 -10.18 -21.06
C HIS A 351 -0.08 -10.40 -19.55
N ARG A 352 0.99 -10.96 -18.97
CA ARG A 352 1.13 -11.16 -17.53
C ARG A 352 2.42 -10.53 -17.07
N HIS A 353 2.33 -9.50 -16.23
CA HIS A 353 3.51 -8.96 -15.55
C HIS A 353 3.70 -9.72 -14.24
N LEU A 354 4.81 -10.44 -14.14
CA LEU A 354 5.30 -11.05 -12.89
C LEU A 354 6.48 -10.21 -12.40
N GLY A 355 6.20 -9.06 -11.79
CA GLY A 355 7.24 -8.28 -11.13
C GLY A 355 7.50 -8.86 -9.73
N THR A 356 8.72 -9.29 -9.44
CA THR A 356 9.19 -9.65 -8.09
C THR A 356 9.70 -8.42 -7.32
N LEU A 357 9.28 -7.22 -7.73
CA LEU A 357 9.76 -5.99 -7.10
C LEU A 357 9.12 -5.84 -5.72
N ASP A 358 9.84 -5.25 -4.79
CA ASP A 358 9.31 -4.86 -3.49
C ASP A 358 8.39 -3.64 -3.66
N TRP A 359 7.10 -3.79 -3.36
CA TRP A 359 6.07 -2.74 -3.46
C TRP A 359 5.85 -1.99 -2.15
N MET A 360 6.63 -2.31 -1.12
CA MET A 360 6.49 -1.63 0.15
C MET A 360 6.78 -0.13 -0.06
N PRO A 361 5.85 0.76 0.31
CA PRO A 361 6.12 2.18 0.29
C PRO A 361 7.25 2.48 1.30
N PRO A 362 7.93 3.63 1.20
CA PRO A 362 9.03 3.90 2.12
C PRO A 362 8.59 3.80 3.57
N TYR A 363 9.24 2.95 4.34
CA TYR A 363 8.84 2.67 5.72
C TYR A 363 9.99 2.88 6.71
N LYS A 364 9.62 2.92 7.99
CA LYS A 364 10.49 2.85 9.15
C LYS A 364 9.98 1.72 10.03
N GLU A 365 10.83 0.72 10.23
CA GLU A 365 10.57 -0.33 11.20
C GLU A 365 10.73 0.22 12.62
N LEU A 366 9.79 -0.13 13.50
CA LEU A 366 9.77 0.27 14.90
C LEU A 366 9.34 -0.90 15.77
N TYR A 367 9.70 -0.83 17.04
CA TYR A 367 9.28 -1.81 18.03
C TYR A 367 7.89 -1.45 18.53
N PHE A 368 6.95 -2.38 18.36
CA PHE A 368 5.65 -2.27 18.99
C PHE A 368 5.69 -3.02 20.31
N ALA A 369 5.13 -2.44 21.36
CA ALA A 369 4.94 -3.12 22.62
C ALA A 369 3.55 -2.85 23.20
N LYS A 370 2.98 -3.84 23.88
CA LYS A 370 1.71 -3.77 24.59
C LYS A 370 1.99 -3.67 26.09
N LYS A 371 1.33 -2.72 26.77
CA LYS A 371 1.34 -2.59 28.23
C LYS A 371 0.52 -3.73 28.83
N ILE A 372 1.11 -4.50 29.74
CA ILE A 372 0.51 -5.73 30.30
C ILE A 372 0.27 -5.69 31.81
N PHE A 373 0.91 -4.79 32.58
CA PHE A 373 0.65 -4.60 34.01
C PHE A 373 1.01 -3.22 34.53
#